data_AF-A5G0L4-F1
#
_entry.id   AF-A5G0L4-F1
#
_cell.length_a   1.000
_cell.length_b   1.000
_cell.length_c   1.000
_cell.angle_alpha   90.00
_cell.angle_beta   90.00
_cell.angle_gamma   90.00
#
_symmetry.space_group_name_H-M   'P 1'
#
loop_
_entity.id
_entity.type
_entity.pdbx_description
1 polymer ?
#
loop_
_entity_poly.entity_id
_entity_poly.type
_entity_poly.pdbx_seq_one_letter_code
_entity_poly.pdbx_strand_id
1 'polypeptide(L)'
;MDVARRFRALIDTLCDAVARRGAAGAFGPGSGALTILLWTRLRRYATFLLRLCDNQVPAPRPRPASRRPRRPVDRARLALPRRTAWLLAPVPEAIAAAGQLRALLADPELQRRIGEEPRLGRILRPLCRCLGVKLPAPLRLPPRAGSRKRTKPAPASSTHAGGAESRPLARRFRPPAACAPPRRRNRAPPLVRSR
;
A
#
# COMPACT_ATOMS: atom_id res chain seq x y z
N MET A 1 16.98 -27.92 7.88
CA MET A 1 16.53 -27.29 6.62
C MET A 1 16.71 -25.78 6.75
N ASP A 2 17.53 -25.16 5.91
CA ASP A 2 17.84 -23.72 5.94
C ASP A 2 16.55 -22.86 5.94
N VAL A 3 16.50 -21.85 6.81
CA VAL A 3 15.40 -20.86 6.92
C VAL A 3 15.04 -20.28 5.56
N ALA A 4 16.04 -20.02 4.71
CA ALA A 4 15.85 -19.42 3.40
C ALA A 4 15.06 -20.35 2.46
N ARG A 5 15.38 -21.64 2.48
CA ARG A 5 14.68 -22.66 1.68
C ARG A 5 13.26 -22.87 2.16
N ARG A 6 13.03 -22.91 3.48
CA ARG A 6 11.69 -23.00 4.08
C ARG A 6 10.82 -21.80 3.68
N PHE A 7 11.38 -20.59 3.76
CA PHE A 7 10.68 -19.37 3.35
C PHE A 7 10.38 -19.36 1.85
N ARG A 8 11.32 -19.77 1.00
CA ARG A 8 11.11 -19.87 -0.44
C ARG A 8 9.96 -20.83 -0.77
N ALA A 9 9.96 -22.03 -0.18
CA ALA A 9 8.90 -23.01 -0.39
C ALA A 9 7.53 -22.49 0.05
N LEU A 10 7.46 -21.77 1.16
CA LEU A 10 6.23 -21.08 1.61
C LEU A 10 5.76 -20.05 0.57
N ILE A 11 6.66 -19.23 0.04
CA ILE A 11 6.30 -18.22 -0.94
C ILE A 11 5.86 -18.85 -2.27
N ASP A 12 6.54 -19.90 -2.72
CA ASP A 12 6.21 -20.61 -3.96
C ASP A 12 4.81 -21.24 -3.86
N THR A 13 4.52 -21.97 -2.78
CA THR A 13 3.17 -22.54 -2.53
C THR A 13 2.09 -21.46 -2.45
N LEU A 14 2.38 -20.31 -1.82
CA LEU A 14 1.45 -19.18 -1.80
C LEU A 14 1.25 -18.55 -3.18
N CYS A 15 2.31 -18.45 -3.99
CA CYS A 15 2.24 -17.93 -5.35
C CYS A 15 1.35 -18.82 -6.23
N ASP A 16 1.48 -20.14 -6.09
CA ASP A 16 0.67 -21.10 -6.85
C ASP A 16 -0.80 -21.04 -6.41
N ALA A 17 -1.07 -20.91 -5.11
CA ALA A 17 -2.43 -20.71 -4.61
C ALA A 17 -3.04 -19.40 -5.16
N VAL A 18 -2.29 -18.29 -5.13
CA VAL A 18 -2.72 -16.99 -5.68
C VAL A 18 -2.97 -17.08 -7.18
N ALA A 19 -2.10 -17.75 -7.93
CA ALA A 19 -2.25 -17.91 -9.38
C ALA A 19 -3.50 -18.73 -9.72
N ARG A 20 -3.69 -19.88 -9.07
CA ARG A 20 -4.89 -20.73 -9.27
C ARG A 20 -6.18 -19.99 -8.92
N ARG A 21 -6.24 -19.34 -7.76
CA ARG A 21 -7.42 -18.57 -7.32
C ARG A 21 -7.66 -17.33 -8.19
N GLY A 22 -6.59 -16.68 -8.63
CA GLY A 22 -6.65 -15.56 -9.55
C GLY A 22 -7.21 -15.94 -10.92
N ALA A 23 -6.79 -17.08 -11.46
CA ALA A 23 -7.35 -17.64 -12.69
C ALA A 23 -8.83 -18.00 -12.56
N ALA A 24 -9.25 -18.45 -11.37
CA ALA A 24 -10.65 -18.72 -11.03
C ALA A 24 -11.49 -17.46 -10.71
N GLY A 25 -10.93 -16.25 -10.83
CA GLY A 25 -11.67 -15.01 -10.59
C GLY A 25 -11.92 -14.66 -9.13
N ALA A 26 -11.22 -15.27 -8.17
CA ALA A 26 -11.44 -15.10 -6.73
C ALA A 26 -11.27 -13.65 -6.23
N PHE A 27 -10.57 -12.81 -6.98
CA PHE A 27 -10.36 -11.39 -6.67
C PHE A 27 -11.39 -10.46 -7.33
N GLY A 28 -12.39 -11.00 -8.02
CA GLY A 28 -13.40 -10.23 -8.76
C GLY A 28 -13.03 -9.94 -10.21
N PRO A 29 -13.99 -9.43 -11.00
CA PRO A 29 -13.81 -9.14 -12.43
C PRO A 29 -12.75 -8.04 -12.64
N GLY A 30 -11.86 -8.24 -13.61
CA GLY A 30 -10.79 -7.28 -13.93
C GLY A 30 -9.59 -7.29 -12.98
N SER A 31 -9.54 -8.20 -12.01
CA SER A 31 -8.49 -8.27 -10.99
C SER A 31 -7.19 -8.96 -11.44
N GLY A 32 -7.03 -9.27 -12.74
CA GLY A 32 -5.81 -9.89 -13.27
C GLY A 32 -4.54 -9.10 -12.96
N ALA A 33 -4.62 -7.77 -13.01
CA ALA A 33 -3.51 -6.90 -12.64
C ALA A 33 -3.13 -7.05 -11.15
N LEU A 34 -4.11 -7.22 -10.25
CA LEU A 34 -3.88 -7.44 -8.83
C LEU A 34 -3.17 -8.79 -8.59
N THR A 35 -3.58 -9.85 -9.28
CA THR A 35 -2.93 -11.16 -9.23
C THR A 35 -1.45 -11.05 -9.65
N ILE A 36 -1.17 -10.40 -10.77
CA ILE A 36 0.21 -10.20 -11.27
C ILE A 36 1.02 -9.36 -10.28
N LEU A 37 0.47 -8.28 -9.75
CA LEU A 37 1.14 -7.42 -8.78
C LEU A 37 1.46 -8.15 -7.47
N LEU A 38 0.53 -8.98 -6.98
CA LEU A 38 0.75 -9.79 -5.80
C LEU A 38 1.82 -10.85 -6.05
N TRP A 39 1.72 -11.59 -7.15
CA TRP A 39 2.67 -12.64 -7.54
C TRP A 39 4.08 -12.10 -7.72
N THR A 40 4.25 -11.02 -8.50
CA THR A 40 5.56 -10.36 -8.70
C THR A 40 6.15 -9.83 -7.39
N ARG A 41 5.31 -9.30 -6.50
CA ARG A 41 5.74 -8.83 -5.17
C ARG A 41 6.20 -9.99 -4.29
N LEU A 42 5.46 -11.09 -4.24
CA LEU A 42 5.81 -12.28 -3.46
C LEU A 42 7.14 -12.88 -3.95
N ARG A 43 7.32 -13.06 -5.27
CA ARG A 43 8.59 -13.55 -5.82
C ARG A 43 9.78 -12.67 -5.47
N ARG A 44 9.62 -11.35 -5.52
CA ARG A 44 10.68 -10.42 -5.09
C ARG A 44 11.09 -10.63 -3.63
N TYR A 45 10.16 -11.01 -2.75
CA TYR A 45 10.47 -11.27 -1.35
C TYR A 45 11.26 -12.57 -1.16
N ALA A 46 10.89 -13.64 -1.85
CA ALA A 46 11.67 -14.88 -1.85
C ALA A 46 13.10 -14.64 -2.35
N THR A 47 13.25 -13.97 -3.50
CA THR A 47 14.58 -13.64 -4.05
C THR A 47 15.40 -12.76 -3.12
N PHE A 48 14.78 -11.77 -2.48
CA PHE A 48 15.49 -10.90 -1.54
C PHE A 48 16.00 -11.67 -0.33
N LEU A 49 15.19 -12.57 0.23
CA LEU A 49 15.58 -13.35 1.42
C LEU A 49 16.68 -14.35 1.11
N LEU A 50 16.65 -15.01 -0.06
CA LEU A 50 17.76 -15.86 -0.52
C LEU A 50 19.06 -15.06 -0.61
N ARG A 51 19.03 -13.91 -1.31
CA ARG A 51 20.20 -13.03 -1.43
C ARG A 51 20.72 -12.54 -0.08
N LEU A 52 19.84 -12.35 0.90
CA LEU A 52 20.23 -11.98 2.25
C LEU A 52 20.99 -13.10 2.94
N CYS A 53 20.47 -14.32 2.89
CA CYS A 53 21.12 -15.49 3.47
C CYS A 53 22.47 -15.79 2.81
N ASP A 54 22.58 -15.53 1.50
CA ASP A 54 23.83 -15.64 0.75
C ASP A 54 24.81 -14.47 1.01
N ASN A 55 24.46 -13.50 1.86
CA ASN A 55 25.18 -12.23 2.10
C ASN A 55 25.43 -11.40 0.83
N GLN A 56 24.63 -11.61 -0.22
CA GLN A 56 24.74 -10.93 -1.52
C GLN A 56 23.81 -9.71 -1.64
N VAL A 57 23.39 -9.09 -0.54
CA VAL A 57 22.53 -7.89 -0.62
C VAL A 57 23.40 -6.67 -0.87
N PRO A 58 23.36 -6.07 -2.08
CA PRO A 58 24.14 -4.88 -2.34
C PRO A 58 23.69 -3.72 -1.43
N ALA A 59 24.67 -2.90 -1.03
CA ALA A 59 24.43 -1.64 -0.37
C ALA A 59 23.39 -0.82 -1.16
N PRO A 60 22.51 -0.06 -0.48
CA PRO A 60 21.45 0.66 -1.16
C PRO A 60 22.10 1.77 -1.98
N ARG A 61 22.12 1.62 -3.31
CA ARG A 61 22.69 2.65 -4.18
C ARG A 61 21.88 3.94 -4.01
N PRO A 62 22.53 5.09 -3.77
CA PRO A 62 21.83 6.37 -3.76
C PRO A 62 21.16 6.56 -5.12
N ARG A 63 19.83 6.62 -5.11
CA ARG A 63 19.08 6.89 -6.34
C ARG A 63 19.31 8.35 -6.72
N PRO A 64 19.76 8.65 -7.94
CA PRO A 64 19.83 10.04 -8.39
C PRO A 64 18.44 10.66 -8.27
N ALA A 65 18.38 11.85 -7.69
CA ALA A 65 17.15 12.62 -7.57
C ALA A 65 16.63 12.92 -8.98
N SER A 66 15.71 12.10 -9.47
CA SER A 66 15.12 12.31 -10.79
C SER A 66 14.33 13.62 -10.76
N ARG A 67 14.84 14.64 -11.45
CA ARG A 67 14.18 15.93 -11.67
C ARG A 67 13.02 15.85 -12.67
N ARG A 68 12.68 14.66 -13.18
CA ARG A 68 11.57 14.54 -14.14
C ARG A 68 10.24 14.80 -13.43
N PRO A 69 9.38 15.68 -13.96
CA PRO A 69 8.03 15.85 -13.44
C PRO A 69 7.32 14.50 -13.53
N ARG A 70 6.96 13.95 -12.37
CA ARG A 70 6.19 12.71 -12.30
C ARG A 70 4.81 13.02 -12.86
N ARG A 71 4.50 12.52 -14.06
CA ARG A 71 3.11 12.46 -14.53
C ARG A 71 2.26 11.82 -13.43
N PRO A 72 1.09 12.38 -13.09
CA PRO A 72 0.17 11.74 -12.17
C PRO A 72 -0.35 10.46 -12.83
N VAL A 73 0.36 9.36 -12.62
CA VAL A 73 -0.18 8.02 -12.87
C VAL A 73 -1.33 7.88 -11.88
N ASP A 74 -2.49 7.43 -12.37
CA ASP A 74 -3.70 7.20 -11.61
C ASP A 74 -3.49 6.03 -10.62
N ARG A 75 -2.75 6.31 -9.53
CA ARG A 75 -2.24 5.30 -8.57
C ARG A 75 -3.35 4.53 -7.86
N ALA A 76 -4.58 5.04 -7.90
CA ALA A 76 -5.74 4.40 -7.30
C ALA A 76 -6.04 3.02 -7.92
N ARG A 77 -5.75 2.83 -9.22
CA ARG A 77 -6.17 1.61 -9.96
C ARG A 77 -5.27 0.39 -9.74
N LEU A 78 -4.03 0.58 -9.24
CA LEU A 78 -3.01 -0.48 -9.13
C LEU A 78 -2.50 -0.68 -7.70
N ALA A 79 -3.26 -0.24 -6.70
CA ALA A 79 -2.88 -0.38 -5.31
C ALA A 79 -3.40 -1.71 -4.74
N LEU A 80 -2.51 -2.49 -4.11
CA LEU A 80 -2.95 -3.65 -3.31
C LEU A 80 -3.83 -3.18 -2.14
N PRO A 81 -4.84 -3.97 -1.76
CA PRO A 81 -5.67 -3.68 -0.59
C PRO A 81 -4.80 -3.44 0.65
N ARG A 82 -5.15 -2.41 1.42
CA ARG A 82 -4.39 -2.00 2.62
C ARG A 82 -4.95 -2.61 3.91
N ARG A 83 -6.09 -3.32 3.83
CA ARG A 83 -6.75 -3.99 4.96
C ARG A 83 -5.89 -5.16 5.46
N THR A 84 -5.97 -5.49 6.73
CA THR A 84 -5.31 -6.68 7.28
C THR A 84 -6.06 -7.95 6.87
N ALA A 85 -5.34 -9.06 6.70
CA ALA A 85 -5.88 -10.39 6.40
C ALA A 85 -6.72 -10.48 5.10
N TRP A 86 -6.64 -9.48 4.22
CA TRP A 86 -7.49 -9.40 3.03
C TRP A 86 -7.29 -10.58 2.06
N LEU A 87 -6.13 -11.25 2.12
CA LEU A 87 -5.82 -12.38 1.25
C LEU A 87 -6.51 -13.68 1.70
N LEU A 88 -6.94 -13.76 2.96
CA LEU A 88 -7.51 -15.00 3.52
C LEU A 88 -8.90 -15.32 2.95
N ALA A 89 -9.69 -14.30 2.59
CA ALA A 89 -11.01 -14.51 1.99
C ALA A 89 -10.94 -15.09 0.55
N PRO A 90 -10.18 -14.49 -0.40
CA PRO A 90 -10.06 -15.03 -1.75
C PRO A 90 -9.12 -16.24 -1.87
N VAL A 91 -8.21 -16.45 -0.90
CA VAL A 91 -7.21 -17.52 -0.91
C VAL A 91 -7.17 -18.19 0.46
N PRO A 92 -8.06 -19.16 0.75
CA PRO A 92 -8.08 -19.84 2.06
C PRO A 92 -6.79 -20.61 2.36
N GLU A 93 -6.06 -21.06 1.34
CA GLU A 93 -4.74 -21.69 1.49
C GLU A 93 -3.72 -20.77 2.17
N ALA A 94 -3.94 -19.45 2.09
CA ALA A 94 -3.11 -18.47 2.76
C ALA A 94 -3.17 -18.58 4.31
N ILE A 95 -4.16 -19.28 4.88
CA ILE A 95 -4.23 -19.57 6.32
C ILE A 95 -3.07 -20.48 6.74
N ALA A 96 -2.80 -21.54 5.97
CA ALA A 96 -1.67 -22.43 6.23
C ALA A 96 -0.34 -21.69 6.09
N ALA A 97 -0.20 -20.88 5.03
CA ALA A 97 0.97 -20.02 4.84
C ALA A 97 1.16 -19.01 5.98
N ALA A 98 0.07 -18.47 6.56
CA ALA A 98 0.14 -17.60 7.73
C ALA A 98 0.67 -18.33 8.97
N GLY A 99 0.26 -19.60 9.18
CA GLY A 99 0.79 -20.45 10.24
C GLY A 99 2.28 -20.73 10.09
N GLN A 100 2.69 -21.15 8.89
CA GLN A 100 4.10 -21.40 8.57
C GLN A 100 4.96 -20.13 8.71
N LEU A 101 4.44 -18.97 8.30
CA LEU A 101 5.14 -17.71 8.49
C LEU A 101 5.31 -17.36 9.96
N ARG A 102 4.29 -17.59 10.80
CA ARG A 102 4.42 -17.38 12.26
C ARG A 102 5.52 -18.26 12.84
N ALA A 103 5.58 -19.52 12.45
CA ALA A 103 6.65 -20.43 12.87
C ALA A 103 8.04 -19.94 12.41
N LEU A 104 8.17 -19.48 11.16
CA LEU A 104 9.42 -18.91 10.66
C LEU A 104 9.83 -17.63 11.39
N LEU A 105 8.88 -16.74 11.72
CA LEU A 105 9.15 -15.51 12.48
C LEU A 105 9.50 -15.75 13.95
N ALA A 106 9.14 -16.93 14.48
CA ALA A 106 9.54 -17.38 15.81
C ALA A 106 10.96 -17.99 15.83
N ASP A 107 11.52 -18.32 14.65
CA ASP A 107 12.87 -18.86 14.52
C ASP A 107 13.92 -17.82 14.97
N PRO A 108 14.75 -18.11 16.00
CA PRO A 108 15.78 -17.19 16.49
C PRO A 108 16.77 -16.76 15.42
N GLU A 109 17.09 -17.64 14.46
CA GLU A 109 18.02 -17.33 13.38
C GLU A 109 17.46 -16.22 12.49
N LEU A 110 16.16 -16.31 12.14
CA LEU A 110 15.51 -15.26 11.37
C LEU A 110 15.42 -13.94 12.14
N GLN A 111 15.18 -14.00 13.46
CA GLN A 111 15.14 -12.78 14.28
C GLN A 111 16.48 -12.06 14.35
N ARG A 112 17.60 -12.81 14.46
CA ARG A 112 18.95 -12.23 14.37
C ARG A 112 19.17 -11.51 13.04
N ARG A 113 18.80 -12.14 11.92
CA ARG A 113 18.88 -11.52 10.58
C ARG A 113 18.03 -10.26 10.44
N ILE A 114 16.85 -10.22 11.07
CA ILE A 114 15.99 -9.02 11.09
C ILE A 114 16.67 -7.87 11.85
N GLY A 115 17.40 -8.18 12.93
CA GLY A 115 18.19 -7.20 13.68
C GLY A 115 19.38 -6.65 12.88
N GLU A 116 20.09 -7.52 12.15
CA GLU A 116 21.23 -7.16 11.30
C GLU A 116 20.80 -6.33 10.07
N GLU A 117 19.69 -6.69 9.42
CA GLU A 117 19.20 -6.01 8.21
C GLU A 117 17.74 -5.53 8.34
N PRO A 118 17.52 -4.27 8.77
CA PRO A 118 16.18 -3.70 8.93
C PRO A 118 15.34 -3.64 7.64
N ARG A 119 15.95 -3.74 6.44
CA ARG A 119 15.19 -3.84 5.18
C ARG A 119 14.35 -5.11 5.12
N LEU A 120 14.83 -6.21 5.71
CA LEU A 120 14.07 -7.44 5.83
C LEU A 120 12.75 -7.17 6.55
N GLY A 121 12.79 -6.42 7.64
CA GLY A 121 11.58 -6.05 8.36
C GLY A 121 10.61 -5.16 7.56
N ARG A 122 11.12 -4.26 6.71
CA ARG A 122 10.28 -3.43 5.82
C ARG A 122 9.53 -4.28 4.78
N ILE A 123 10.14 -5.38 4.34
CA ILE A 123 9.59 -6.33 3.37
C ILE A 123 8.58 -7.29 4.02
N LEU A 124 8.89 -7.79 5.22
CA LEU A 124 8.03 -8.72 5.94
C LEU A 124 6.73 -8.08 6.44
N ARG A 125 6.75 -6.77 6.75
CA ARG A 125 5.57 -6.03 7.24
C ARG A 125 4.35 -6.09 6.31
N PRO A 126 4.45 -5.72 5.01
CA PRO A 126 3.35 -5.89 4.06
C PRO A 126 2.83 -7.32 4.00
N LEU A 127 3.72 -8.31 4.00
CA LEU A 127 3.36 -9.71 3.91
C LEU A 127 2.58 -10.18 5.15
N CYS A 128 3.04 -9.81 6.34
CA CYS A 128 2.34 -10.08 7.60
C CYS A 128 0.93 -9.44 7.60
N ARG A 129 0.79 -8.22 7.09
CA ARG A 129 -0.52 -7.56 6.99
C ARG A 129 -1.46 -8.27 6.02
N CYS A 130 -0.98 -8.67 4.84
CA CYS A 130 -1.80 -9.39 3.86
C CYS A 130 -2.35 -10.71 4.43
N LEU A 131 -1.51 -11.43 5.20
CA LEU A 131 -1.85 -12.72 5.79
C LEU A 131 -2.50 -12.62 7.18
N GLY A 132 -2.66 -11.43 7.74
CA GLY A 132 -3.22 -11.25 9.08
C GLY A 132 -2.32 -11.77 10.21
N VAL A 133 -1.01 -11.85 9.99
CA VAL A 133 -0.04 -12.27 11.00
C VAL A 133 0.32 -11.10 11.91
N LYS A 134 0.23 -11.31 13.24
CA LYS A 134 0.64 -10.33 14.24
C LYS A 134 2.14 -10.05 14.09
N LEU A 135 2.51 -8.78 13.95
CA LEU A 135 3.92 -8.40 13.82
C LEU A 135 4.67 -8.69 15.14
N PRO A 136 5.75 -9.49 15.11
CA PRO A 136 6.62 -9.69 16.25
C PRO A 136 7.32 -8.38 16.66
N ALA A 137 7.71 -8.27 17.92
CA ALA A 137 8.34 -7.08 18.51
C ALA A 137 9.48 -6.46 17.65
N PRO A 138 10.46 -7.22 17.12
CA PRO A 138 11.52 -6.65 16.28
C PRO A 138 11.02 -6.03 14.96
N LEU A 139 9.84 -6.40 14.50
CA LEU A 139 9.22 -5.84 13.30
C LEU A 139 8.35 -4.61 13.60
N ARG A 140 8.11 -4.26 14.87
CA ARG A 140 7.37 -3.04 15.21
C ARG A 140 8.28 -1.82 15.02
N LEU A 141 7.77 -0.79 14.33
CA LEU A 141 8.47 0.49 14.32
C LEU A 141 8.44 1.05 15.74
N PRO A 142 9.53 1.67 16.22
CA PRO A 142 9.41 2.53 17.39
C PRO A 142 8.31 3.56 17.10
N PRO A 143 7.45 3.85 18.09
CA PRO A 143 6.42 4.87 17.92
C PRO A 143 7.09 6.16 17.44
N ARG A 144 6.60 6.73 16.33
CA ARG A 144 7.11 8.01 15.84
C ARG A 144 6.88 9.05 16.93
N ALA A 145 7.96 9.54 17.54
CA ALA A 145 7.90 10.73 18.37
C ALA A 145 7.33 11.88 17.51
N GLY A 146 6.22 12.46 17.95
CA GLY A 146 5.69 13.69 17.36
C GLY A 146 4.75 13.51 16.17
N SER A 147 3.57 12.91 16.38
CA SER A 147 2.37 13.58 15.90
C SER A 147 1.92 14.53 17.00
N ARG A 148 2.58 15.69 17.10
CA ARG A 148 2.01 16.82 17.84
C ARG A 148 0.65 17.04 17.21
N LYS A 149 -0.41 16.77 17.99
CA LYS A 149 -1.76 17.29 17.69
C LYS A 149 -1.55 18.74 17.30
N ARG A 150 -1.91 19.09 16.06
CA ARG A 150 -1.90 20.48 15.62
C ARG A 150 -2.92 21.18 16.50
N THR A 151 -2.45 21.81 17.58
CA THR A 151 -3.28 22.60 18.47
C THR A 151 -3.94 23.64 17.58
N LYS A 152 -5.24 23.54 17.44
CA LYS A 152 -6.07 24.51 16.73
C LYS A 152 -5.81 25.86 17.43
N PRO A 153 -5.29 26.89 16.76
CA PRO A 153 -5.11 28.17 17.42
C PRO A 153 -6.48 28.64 17.88
N ALA A 154 -6.59 28.93 19.18
CA ALA A 154 -7.77 29.51 19.79
C ALA A 154 -8.01 30.90 19.17
N PRO A 155 -9.27 31.31 18.93
CA PRO A 155 -9.58 32.64 18.45
C PRO A 155 -9.16 33.68 19.49
N ALA A 156 -8.29 34.60 19.11
CA ALA A 156 -7.89 35.72 19.93
C ALA A 156 -9.13 36.55 20.32
N SER A 157 -9.40 36.59 21.61
CA SER A 157 -10.34 37.52 22.22
C SER A 157 -9.60 38.85 22.38
N SER A 158 -9.83 39.81 21.49
CA SER A 158 -9.43 41.19 21.72
C SER A 158 -10.64 41.97 22.24
N THR A 159 -10.66 42.14 23.55
CA THR A 159 -11.43 43.18 24.24
C THR A 159 -10.79 44.52 23.92
N HIS A 160 -11.46 45.35 23.13
CA HIS A 160 -11.31 46.80 23.21
C HIS A 160 -12.70 47.42 23.22
N ALA A 161 -13.03 48.03 24.35
CA ALA A 161 -14.16 48.91 24.52
C ALA A 161 -13.80 50.30 23.96
N GLY A 162 -14.78 50.95 23.31
CA GLY A 162 -14.77 52.41 23.12
C GLY A 162 -15.15 52.89 21.72
N GLY A 163 -16.40 53.35 21.57
CA GLY A 163 -16.69 54.57 20.80
C GLY A 163 -17.18 54.45 19.35
N ALA A 164 -18.47 54.80 19.19
CA ALA A 164 -19.05 55.59 18.09
C ALA A 164 -19.20 55.00 16.67
N GLU A 165 -20.49 54.80 16.35
CA GLU A 165 -21.19 55.17 15.10
C GLU A 165 -20.88 54.51 13.75
N SER A 166 -22.00 54.06 13.15
CA SER A 166 -22.37 54.14 11.74
C SER A 166 -22.12 52.95 10.79
N ARG A 167 -23.25 52.27 10.54
CA ARG A 167 -23.80 51.71 9.29
C ARG A 167 -23.64 50.21 9.01
N PRO A 168 -24.77 49.50 8.74
CA PRO A 168 -24.76 48.11 8.31
C PRO A 168 -24.61 48.05 6.79
N LEU A 169 -23.54 47.40 6.30
CA LEU A 169 -23.44 47.03 4.88
C LEU A 169 -23.26 45.52 4.72
N ALA A 170 -24.35 44.93 4.23
CA ALA A 170 -24.44 43.83 3.30
C ALA A 170 -23.76 42.50 3.67
N ARG A 171 -24.61 41.60 4.20
CA ARG A 171 -24.50 40.15 4.00
C ARG A 171 -24.20 39.85 2.53
N ARG A 172 -22.96 39.49 2.22
CA ARG A 172 -22.64 38.83 0.94
C ARG A 172 -23.17 37.40 1.00
N PHE A 173 -24.41 37.26 0.54
CA PHE A 173 -24.97 36.00 0.08
C PHE A 173 -23.98 35.37 -0.92
N ARG A 174 -23.48 34.18 -0.61
CA ARG A 174 -22.68 33.38 -1.53
C ARG A 174 -23.62 32.33 -2.14
N PRO A 175 -24.01 32.46 -3.41
CA PRO A 175 -24.92 31.49 -4.01
C PRO A 175 -24.25 30.10 -4.11
N PRO A 176 -25.01 29.01 -3.97
CA PRO A 176 -24.51 27.66 -4.22
C PRO A 176 -24.20 27.50 -5.70
N ALA A 177 -23.01 26.98 -6.02
CA ALA A 177 -22.62 26.64 -7.38
C ALA A 177 -23.60 25.58 -7.92
N ALA A 178 -24.45 26.02 -8.84
CA ALA A 178 -25.35 25.16 -9.60
C ALA A 178 -24.55 24.11 -10.37
N CYS A 179 -25.07 22.89 -10.35
CA CYS A 179 -24.67 21.77 -11.18
C CYS A 179 -24.61 22.19 -12.66
N ALA A 180 -23.39 22.22 -13.22
CA ALA A 180 -23.21 22.23 -14.67
C ALA A 180 -22.85 20.79 -15.12
N PRO A 181 -23.72 20.07 -15.84
CA PRO A 181 -23.33 18.79 -16.45
C PRO A 181 -22.39 19.02 -17.64
N PRO A 182 -21.39 18.15 -17.88
CA PRO A 182 -20.53 18.27 -19.05
C PRO A 182 -21.33 17.96 -20.33
N ARG A 183 -21.26 18.88 -21.29
CA ARG A 183 -21.75 18.70 -22.67
C ARG A 183 -21.04 17.51 -23.33
N ARG A 184 -21.78 16.43 -23.56
CA ARG A 184 -21.44 15.39 -24.55
C ARG A 184 -21.41 16.02 -25.94
N ARG A 185 -20.26 16.02 -26.61
CA ARG A 185 -20.21 16.13 -28.07
C ARG A 185 -20.09 14.74 -28.66
N ASN A 186 -21.22 14.23 -29.15
CA ASN A 186 -21.25 13.14 -30.11
C ASN A 186 -20.55 13.62 -31.38
N ARG A 187 -19.48 12.92 -31.80
CA ARG A 187 -18.99 12.96 -33.19
C ARG A 187 -19.37 11.63 -33.83
N ALA A 188 -20.15 11.74 -34.90
CA ALA A 188 -20.64 10.66 -35.74
C ALA A 188 -19.50 9.88 -36.43
N PRO A 189 -19.74 8.61 -36.83
CA PRO A 189 -18.81 7.83 -37.64
C PRO A 189 -18.85 8.27 -39.12
N PRO A 190 -17.73 8.27 -39.85
CA PRO A 190 -17.77 8.41 -41.30
C PRO A 190 -18.25 7.11 -41.97
N LEU A 191 -19.16 7.30 -42.92
CA LEU A 191 -19.78 6.30 -43.78
C LEU A 191 -18.76 5.58 -44.67
N VAL A 192 -18.98 4.27 -44.79
CA VAL A 192 -18.41 3.37 -45.79
C VAL A 192 -18.77 3.89 -47.19
N ARG A 193 -17.80 3.89 -48.12
CA ARG A 193 -18.08 3.94 -49.56
C ARG A 193 -17.33 2.82 -50.27
N SER A 194 -18.09 1.85 -50.74
CA SER A 194 -17.70 0.77 -51.63
C SER A 194 -17.26 1.31 -52.99
N ARG A 195 -16.22 0.72 -53.56
CA ARG A 195 -16.06 0.47 -54.99
C ARG A 195 -15.24 -0.81 -55.16
#